data_AF-A0A2P8ET75-F1
#
_entry.id   AF-A0A2P8ET75-F1
#
_cell.length_a   1.000
_cell.length_b   1.000
_cell.length_c   1.000
_cell.angle_alpha   90.00
_cell.angle_beta   90.00
_cell.angle_gamma   90.00
#
_symmetry.space_group_name_H-M   'P 1'
#
loop_
_entity.id
_entity.type
_entity.pdbx_description
1 polymer ?
#
loop_
_entity_poly.entity_id
_entity_poly.type
_entity_poly.pdbx_seq_one_letter_code
_entity_poly.pdbx_strand_id
1 'polypeptide(L)'
;MSVYYTLIPALPALPTALEQLKELPISVLQLEQRLSMLSEEDRALLARALRLFQRERSGDEGVSDQDEVRYWEQELDTIPQRPLRGILTENLEWRSLIAAQRYRLAGQHEGNGFQGYGPRIWIIRRDWQQPDFGLGRQYPWLAESLAQLKQGQGVELEQQILARLWRKLHMLEQSHPFTLTAVAAYRLRWSIAEYRLRWQADRAQVHFSQLVDRALAGAGRDSRVDPVTEAG
;
A
#
# COMPACT_ATOMS: atom_id res chain seq x y z
N MET A 1 12.53 -1.72 33.31
CA MET A 1 12.18 -2.63 32.20
C MET A 1 11.79 -1.76 31.01
N SER A 2 12.26 -2.08 29.80
CA SER A 2 11.90 -1.30 28.60
C SER A 2 10.42 -1.50 28.25
N VAL A 3 9.72 -0.40 27.90
CA VAL A 3 8.28 -0.38 27.60
C VAL A 3 7.87 -1.38 26.51
N TYR A 4 8.79 -1.71 25.60
CA TYR A 4 8.53 -2.65 24.50
C TYR A 4 8.29 -4.08 24.98
N TYR A 5 8.83 -4.49 26.14
CA TYR A 5 8.58 -5.81 26.74
C TYR A 5 7.14 -5.97 27.21
N THR A 6 6.45 -4.88 27.53
CA THR A 6 5.03 -4.90 27.89
C THR A 6 4.16 -4.65 26.65
N LEU A 7 4.57 -3.73 25.78
CA LEU A 7 3.79 -3.34 24.61
C LEU A 7 3.68 -4.47 23.59
N ILE A 8 4.77 -5.11 23.19
CA ILE A 8 4.72 -6.14 22.13
C ILE A 8 3.80 -7.31 22.49
N PRO A 9 3.88 -7.91 23.69
CA PRO A 9 2.93 -8.96 24.08
C PRO A 9 1.47 -8.48 24.18
N ALA A 10 1.23 -7.18 24.39
CA ALA A 10 -0.11 -6.60 24.43
C ALA A 10 -0.72 -6.36 23.03
N LEU A 11 0.10 -6.41 21.97
CA LEU A 11 -0.36 -6.27 20.58
C LEU A 11 -0.90 -7.62 20.08
N PRO A 12 -2.09 -7.65 19.45
CA PRO A 12 -2.65 -8.89 18.92
C PRO A 12 -1.85 -9.38 17.72
N ALA A 13 -1.74 -10.71 17.57
CA ALA A 13 -1.02 -11.31 16.47
C ALA A 13 -1.67 -10.99 15.11
N LEU A 14 -0.81 -10.67 14.12
CA LEU A 14 -1.21 -10.56 12.71
C LEU A 14 -0.72 -11.79 11.95
N PRO A 15 -1.51 -12.33 10.99
CA PRO A 15 -1.16 -13.55 10.26
C PRO A 15 0.13 -13.38 9.45
N THR A 16 0.91 -14.46 9.31
CA THR A 16 2.18 -14.43 8.57
C THR A 16 2.00 -14.00 7.12
N ALA A 17 0.95 -14.46 6.46
CA ALA A 17 0.61 -14.09 5.09
C ALA A 17 -0.56 -13.08 5.08
N LEU A 18 -0.48 -12.05 4.22
CA LEU A 18 -1.50 -11.01 4.14
C LEU A 18 -2.85 -11.57 3.68
N GLU A 19 -2.85 -12.63 2.87
CA GLU A 19 -4.03 -13.28 2.31
C GLU A 19 -4.86 -14.03 3.36
N GLN A 20 -4.26 -14.38 4.49
CA GLN A 20 -4.93 -15.03 5.61
C GLN A 20 -5.69 -14.04 6.51
N LEU A 21 -5.47 -12.74 6.32
CA LEU A 21 -6.16 -11.69 7.07
C LEU A 21 -7.63 -11.61 6.64
N LYS A 22 -8.53 -11.85 7.58
CA LYS A 22 -9.99 -11.74 7.38
C LYS A 22 -10.60 -10.50 8.03
N GLU A 23 -10.05 -10.09 9.17
CA GLU A 23 -10.52 -8.95 9.96
C GLU A 23 -9.35 -8.35 10.74
N LEU A 24 -9.53 -7.12 11.26
CA LEU A 24 -8.59 -6.53 12.21
C LEU A 24 -8.85 -7.11 13.61
N PRO A 25 -7.83 -7.61 14.32
CA PRO A 25 -8.04 -8.25 15.63
C PRO A 25 -8.44 -7.28 16.76
N ILE A 26 -8.28 -5.97 16.56
CA ILE A 26 -8.72 -4.89 17.46
C ILE A 26 -9.11 -3.68 16.61
N SER A 27 -9.82 -2.71 17.20
CA SER A 27 -10.10 -1.44 16.50
C SER A 27 -8.86 -0.54 16.43
N VAL A 28 -8.87 0.44 15.52
CA VAL A 28 -7.82 1.48 15.45
C VAL A 28 -7.69 2.21 16.78
N LEU A 29 -8.81 2.57 17.42
CA LEU A 29 -8.80 3.24 18.73
C LEU A 29 -8.09 2.38 19.79
N GLN A 30 -8.36 1.08 19.81
CA GLN A 30 -7.72 0.13 20.73
C GLN A 30 -6.22 -0.06 20.46
N LEU A 31 -5.80 0.04 19.19
CA LEU A 31 -4.38 0.03 18.84
C LEU A 31 -3.68 1.31 19.33
N GLU A 32 -4.25 2.48 19.03
CA GLU A 32 -3.69 3.77 19.45
C GLU A 32 -3.62 3.89 20.98
N GLN A 33 -4.61 3.36 21.70
CA GLN A 33 -4.56 3.24 23.17
C GLN A 33 -3.34 2.45 23.66
N ARG A 34 -3.00 1.32 23.02
CA ARG A 34 -1.79 0.54 23.38
C ARG A 34 -0.52 1.31 23.03
N LEU A 35 -0.48 1.96 21.88
CA LEU A 35 0.66 2.76 21.44
C LEU A 35 0.89 4.02 22.29
N SER A 36 -0.09 4.44 23.10
CA SER A 36 0.09 5.53 24.08
C SER A 36 1.15 5.24 25.15
N MET A 37 1.56 3.97 25.32
CA MET A 37 2.66 3.58 26.20
C MET A 37 4.02 4.08 25.69
N LEU A 38 4.16 4.34 24.39
CA LEU A 38 5.39 4.85 23.80
C LEU A 38 5.70 6.27 24.28
N SER A 39 6.99 6.61 24.33
CA SER A 39 7.42 7.99 24.55
C SER A 39 6.90 8.92 23.45
N GLU A 40 6.87 10.22 23.70
CA GLU A 40 6.51 11.19 22.66
C GLU A 40 7.45 11.10 21.44
N GLU A 41 8.75 10.91 21.69
CA GLU A 41 9.76 10.73 20.65
C GLU A 41 9.49 9.49 19.79
N ASP A 42 9.20 8.35 20.42
CA ASP A 42 8.90 7.10 19.73
C ASP A 42 7.60 7.19 18.91
N ARG A 43 6.57 7.86 19.45
CA ARG A 43 5.32 8.11 18.73
C ARG A 43 5.52 9.03 17.53
N ALA A 44 6.31 10.08 17.69
CA ALA A 44 6.65 10.98 16.58
C ALA A 44 7.39 10.23 15.46
N LEU A 45 8.34 9.37 15.82
CA LEU A 45 9.08 8.53 14.87
C LEU A 45 8.16 7.54 14.16
N LEU A 46 7.27 6.88 14.91
CA LEU A 46 6.28 5.95 14.36
C LEU A 46 5.34 6.65 13.38
N ALA A 47 4.87 7.86 13.71
CA ALA A 47 4.03 8.67 12.83
C ALA A 47 4.77 9.06 11.54
N ARG A 48 6.05 9.43 11.61
CA ARG A 48 6.89 9.69 10.42
C ARG A 48 7.01 8.46 9.52
N ALA A 49 7.35 7.32 10.11
CA ALA A 49 7.46 6.05 9.37
C ALA A 49 6.14 5.69 8.68
N LEU A 50 5.01 5.87 9.38
CA LEU A 50 3.69 5.62 8.83
C LEU A 50 3.35 6.57 7.66
N ARG A 51 3.63 7.87 7.78
CA ARG A 51 3.43 8.84 6.70
C ARG A 51 4.25 8.48 5.45
N LEU A 52 5.53 8.18 5.61
CA LEU A 52 6.39 7.75 4.51
C LEU A 52 5.85 6.49 3.81
N PHE A 53 5.25 5.59 4.59
CA PHE A 53 4.68 4.35 4.08
C PHE A 53 3.33 4.55 3.38
N GLN A 54 2.50 5.49 3.83
CA GLN A 54 1.10 5.64 3.38
C GLN A 54 0.86 6.77 2.36
N ARG A 55 1.75 7.75 2.19
CA ARG A 55 1.47 9.03 1.49
C ARG A 55 0.82 8.91 0.10
N GLU A 56 1.18 7.90 -0.69
CA GLU A 56 0.58 7.66 -2.02
C GLU A 56 -0.94 7.38 -1.98
N ARG A 57 -1.44 6.94 -0.82
CA ARG A 57 -2.86 6.60 -0.61
C ARG A 57 -3.73 7.82 -0.28
N SER A 58 -3.12 8.99 -0.10
CA SER A 58 -3.80 10.20 0.37
C SER A 58 -4.17 11.20 -0.73
N GLY A 59 -3.73 10.99 -1.98
CA GLY A 59 -4.25 11.71 -3.16
C GLY A 59 -4.07 13.23 -3.14
N ASP A 60 -2.97 13.75 -2.59
CA ASP A 60 -2.75 15.20 -2.49
C ASP A 60 -2.23 15.77 -3.83
N GLU A 61 -3.16 16.14 -4.72
CA GLU A 61 -2.93 16.62 -6.09
C GLU A 61 -2.23 18.00 -6.18
N GLY A 62 -1.78 18.57 -5.05
CA GLY A 62 -1.20 19.93 -4.97
C GLY A 62 0.32 20.02 -4.88
N VAL A 63 1.04 18.90 -4.70
CA VAL A 63 2.50 18.89 -4.46
C VAL A 63 3.24 18.41 -5.71
N SER A 64 4.26 19.16 -6.16
CA SER A 64 5.13 18.70 -7.24
C SER A 64 5.90 17.43 -6.84
N ASP A 65 6.10 16.50 -7.78
CA ASP A 65 6.92 15.30 -7.55
C ASP A 65 8.31 15.63 -6.96
N GLN A 66 8.91 16.75 -7.35
CA GLN A 66 10.20 17.17 -6.80
C GLN A 66 10.11 17.53 -5.31
N ASP A 67 9.06 18.23 -4.90
CA ASP A 67 8.82 18.57 -3.50
C ASP A 67 8.49 17.33 -2.67
N GLU A 68 7.78 16.38 -3.29
CA GLU A 68 7.48 15.11 -2.66
C GLU A 68 8.75 14.28 -2.41
N VAL A 69 9.63 14.16 -3.40
CA VAL A 69 10.91 13.45 -3.25
C VAL A 69 11.78 14.12 -2.19
N ARG A 70 11.88 15.45 -2.18
CA ARG A 70 12.63 16.19 -1.15
C ARG A 70 12.08 15.93 0.25
N TYR A 71 10.76 15.93 0.40
CA TYR A 71 10.12 15.59 1.67
C TYR A 71 10.47 14.17 2.13
N TRP A 72 10.44 13.20 1.22
CA TRP A 72 10.79 11.81 1.53
C TRP A 72 12.23 11.67 2.02
N GLU A 73 13.17 12.31 1.33
CA GLU A 73 14.59 12.33 1.71
C GLU A 73 14.76 12.90 3.13
N GLN A 74 14.16 14.07 3.39
CA GLN A 74 14.23 14.73 4.69
C GLN A 74 13.65 13.87 5.82
N GLU A 75 12.44 13.32 5.66
CA GLU A 75 11.82 12.52 6.69
C GLU A 75 12.59 11.21 6.95
N LEU A 76 13.11 10.55 5.89
CA LEU A 76 13.89 9.32 6.03
C LEU A 76 15.19 9.53 6.81
N ASP A 77 15.87 10.65 6.60
CA ASP A 77 17.09 10.99 7.33
C ASP A 77 16.86 11.10 8.83
N THR A 78 15.64 11.47 9.24
CA THR A 78 15.24 11.54 10.65
C THR A 78 14.93 10.19 11.31
N ILE A 79 14.95 9.06 10.59
CA ILE A 79 14.63 7.72 11.15
C ILE A 79 15.90 7.00 11.61
N PRO A 80 16.37 7.11 12.86
CA PRO A 80 17.67 6.55 13.29
C PRO A 80 17.78 5.03 13.19
N GLN A 81 16.68 4.29 13.26
CA GLN A 81 16.71 2.82 13.21
C GLN A 81 17.01 2.33 11.80
N ARG A 82 18.28 1.98 11.54
CA ARG A 82 18.77 1.48 10.24
C ARG A 82 17.91 0.37 9.63
N PRO A 83 17.46 -0.66 10.39
CA PRO A 83 16.64 -1.73 9.82
C PRO A 83 15.27 -1.25 9.32
N LEU A 84 14.62 -0.36 10.08
CA LEU A 84 13.35 0.26 9.68
C LEU A 84 13.54 1.19 8.49
N ARG A 85 14.56 2.06 8.55
CA ARG A 85 14.92 2.97 7.45
C ARG A 85 15.13 2.20 6.15
N GLY A 86 15.83 1.06 6.18
CA GLY A 86 16.06 0.21 5.01
C GLY A 86 14.77 -0.27 4.33
N ILE A 87 13.76 -0.71 5.10
CA ILE A 87 12.47 -1.12 4.52
C ILE A 87 11.70 0.08 3.95
N LEU A 88 11.73 1.23 4.62
CA LEU A 88 11.09 2.45 4.11
C LEU A 88 11.75 2.94 2.82
N THR A 89 13.09 2.97 2.76
CA THR A 89 13.87 3.27 1.56
C THR A 89 13.48 2.34 0.40
N GLU A 90 13.45 1.03 0.64
CA GLU A 90 13.08 0.06 -0.40
C GLU A 90 11.62 0.26 -0.88
N ASN A 91 10.70 0.58 0.03
CA ASN A 91 9.32 0.92 -0.34
C ASN A 91 9.25 2.15 -1.25
N LEU A 92 9.99 3.22 -0.95
CA LEU A 92 10.01 4.43 -1.78
C LEU A 92 10.70 4.20 -3.13
N GLU A 93 11.73 3.36 -3.18
CA GLU A 93 12.33 2.92 -4.45
C GLU A 93 11.31 2.17 -5.32
N TRP A 94 10.56 1.22 -4.75
CA TRP A 94 9.53 0.47 -5.49
C TRP A 94 8.42 1.38 -6.01
N ARG A 95 7.96 2.31 -5.17
CA ARG A 95 6.99 3.34 -5.55
C ARG A 95 7.48 4.16 -6.73
N SER A 96 8.74 4.61 -6.69
CA SER A 96 9.37 5.35 -7.79
C SER A 96 9.48 4.54 -9.08
N LEU A 97 9.79 3.24 -8.99
CA LEU A 97 9.85 2.36 -10.16
C LEU A 97 8.47 2.19 -10.81
N ILE A 98 7.42 2.02 -10.02
CA ILE A 98 6.04 1.89 -10.52
C ILE A 98 5.56 3.23 -11.11
N ALA A 99 5.88 4.35 -10.46
CA ALA A 99 5.60 5.68 -10.97
C ALA A 99 6.25 5.88 -12.34
N ALA A 100 7.53 5.54 -12.50
CA ALA A 100 8.22 5.62 -13.79
C ALA A 100 7.51 4.80 -14.89
N GLN A 101 7.04 3.59 -14.57
CA GLN A 101 6.25 2.78 -15.51
C GLN A 101 4.92 3.44 -15.87
N ARG A 102 4.22 4.02 -14.89
CA ARG A 102 2.96 4.75 -15.11
C ARG A 102 3.16 5.99 -15.98
N TYR A 103 4.18 6.81 -15.69
CA TYR A 103 4.55 7.97 -16.51
C TYR A 103 4.83 7.60 -17.97
N ARG A 104 5.56 6.51 -18.19
CA ARG A 104 5.80 6.01 -19.55
C ARG A 104 4.52 5.56 -20.25
N LEU A 105 3.62 4.86 -19.54
CA LEU A 105 2.32 4.46 -20.08
C LEU A 105 1.38 5.65 -20.34
N ALA A 106 1.54 6.74 -19.59
CA ALA A 106 0.82 8.00 -19.78
C ALA A 106 1.38 8.85 -20.94
N GLY A 107 2.36 8.35 -21.69
CA GLY A 107 2.90 9.03 -22.88
C GLY A 107 4.17 9.86 -22.63
N GLN A 108 4.83 9.72 -21.48
CA GLN A 108 6.15 10.33 -21.29
C GLN A 108 7.22 9.54 -22.07
N HIS A 109 7.77 10.16 -23.11
CA HIS A 109 8.74 9.53 -24.02
C HIS A 109 10.19 9.63 -23.51
N GLU A 110 10.50 10.52 -22.57
CA GLU A 110 11.86 10.73 -22.09
C GLU A 110 11.94 10.76 -20.56
N GLY A 111 13.03 10.24 -20.01
CA GLY A 111 13.21 10.15 -18.57
C GLY A 111 13.64 11.46 -17.89
N ASN A 112 14.14 12.47 -18.63
CA ASN A 112 14.77 13.66 -18.03
C ASN A 112 13.86 14.42 -17.05
N GLY A 113 12.55 14.46 -17.30
CA GLY A 113 11.56 15.11 -16.43
C GLY A 113 11.10 14.26 -15.25
N PHE A 114 11.39 12.95 -15.23
CA PHE A 114 10.90 12.05 -14.19
C PHE A 114 11.59 12.32 -12.85
N GLN A 115 10.80 12.58 -11.81
CA GLN A 115 11.27 12.69 -10.43
C GLN A 115 10.89 11.42 -9.66
N GLY A 116 11.80 10.92 -8.84
CA GLY A 116 11.56 9.78 -7.98
C GLY A 116 12.61 9.72 -6.89
N TYR A 117 12.48 8.74 -6.01
CA TYR A 117 13.38 8.54 -4.88
C TYR A 117 14.49 7.52 -5.17
N GLY A 118 15.68 7.81 -4.65
CA GLY A 118 16.76 6.84 -4.48
C GLY A 118 17.92 6.96 -5.47
N PRO A 119 19.01 6.21 -5.23
CA PRO A 119 20.26 6.37 -5.98
C PRO A 119 20.18 5.90 -7.44
N ARG A 120 19.06 5.30 -7.85
CA ARG A 120 18.89 4.65 -9.16
C ARG A 120 18.10 5.49 -10.15
N ILE A 121 17.61 6.66 -9.74
CA ILE A 121 16.84 7.55 -10.61
C ILE A 121 17.62 7.89 -11.87
N TRP A 122 18.92 8.14 -11.79
CA TRP A 122 19.73 8.42 -12.97
C TRP A 122 19.73 7.25 -13.98
N ILE A 123 19.70 5.99 -13.51
CA ILE A 123 19.60 4.80 -14.38
C ILE A 123 18.23 4.75 -15.02
N ILE A 124 17.17 4.99 -14.24
CA ILE A 124 15.79 5.05 -14.75
C ILE A 124 15.67 6.09 -15.87
N ARG A 125 16.24 7.28 -15.66
CA ARG A 125 16.23 8.35 -16.67
C ARG A 125 17.01 7.97 -17.93
N ARG A 126 18.20 7.39 -17.77
CA ARG A 126 19.07 6.97 -18.87
C ARG A 126 18.45 5.86 -19.71
N ASP A 127 17.92 4.83 -19.05
CA ASP A 127 17.42 3.61 -19.69
C ASP A 127 15.88 3.61 -19.82
N TRP A 128 15.26 4.79 -19.90
CA TRP A 128 13.79 4.99 -19.89
C TRP A 128 13.01 4.09 -20.86
N GLN A 129 13.59 3.81 -22.02
CA GLN A 129 12.99 3.00 -23.08
C GLN A 129 13.08 1.50 -22.84
N GLN A 130 13.95 1.04 -21.93
CA GLN A 130 14.03 -0.38 -21.58
C GLN A 130 12.85 -0.76 -20.68
N PRO A 131 12.17 -1.90 -20.89
CA PRO A 131 10.99 -2.30 -20.12
C PRO A 131 11.17 -2.24 -18.59
N ASP A 132 12.35 -2.62 -18.12
CA ASP A 132 12.78 -2.70 -16.73
C ASP A 132 13.76 -1.57 -16.33
N PHE A 133 13.95 -0.58 -17.19
CA PHE A 133 14.93 0.50 -17.02
C PHE A 133 16.38 0.03 -16.81
N GLY A 134 16.75 -1.15 -17.33
CA GLY A 134 18.07 -1.75 -17.09
C GLY A 134 18.27 -2.28 -15.67
N LEU A 135 17.19 -2.38 -14.88
CA LEU A 135 17.22 -2.77 -13.48
C LEU A 135 16.67 -4.19 -13.22
N GLY A 136 16.31 -4.96 -14.25
CA GLY A 136 15.65 -6.26 -14.11
C GLY A 136 16.45 -7.31 -13.34
N ARG A 137 17.79 -7.24 -13.34
CA ARG A 137 18.60 -8.15 -12.50
C ARG A 137 18.34 -7.94 -11.00
N GLN A 138 18.13 -6.70 -10.59
CA GLN A 138 17.92 -6.35 -9.18
C GLN A 138 16.44 -6.36 -8.81
N TYR A 139 15.57 -5.97 -9.73
CA TYR A 139 14.12 -5.99 -9.56
C TYR A 139 13.50 -6.86 -10.66
N PRO A 140 13.59 -8.21 -10.56
CA PRO A 140 13.07 -9.12 -11.59
C PRO A 140 11.58 -8.96 -11.88
N TRP A 141 10.82 -8.42 -10.91
CA TRP A 141 9.38 -8.17 -11.01
C TRP A 141 9.02 -6.99 -11.92
N LEU A 142 9.97 -6.15 -12.36
CA LEU A 142 9.66 -4.96 -13.16
C LEU A 142 9.05 -5.28 -14.53
N ALA A 143 9.52 -6.33 -15.19
CA ALA A 143 8.98 -6.72 -16.49
C ALA A 143 7.53 -7.20 -16.35
N GLU A 144 7.26 -7.99 -15.31
CA GLU A 144 5.92 -8.47 -14.98
C GLU A 144 4.99 -7.32 -14.60
N SER A 145 5.44 -6.39 -13.75
CA SER A 145 4.63 -5.24 -13.32
C SER A 145 4.24 -4.35 -14.50
N LEU A 146 5.13 -4.15 -15.48
CA LEU A 146 4.81 -3.41 -16.70
C LEU A 146 3.72 -4.12 -17.51
N ALA A 147 3.80 -5.45 -17.64
CA ALA A 147 2.78 -6.23 -18.35
C ALA A 147 1.42 -6.13 -17.66
N GLN A 148 1.39 -6.22 -16.31
CA GLN A 148 0.17 -6.05 -15.52
C GLN A 148 -0.43 -4.66 -15.69
N LEU A 149 0.39 -3.60 -15.63
CA LEU A 149 -0.08 -2.22 -15.85
C LEU A 149 -0.69 -2.04 -17.24
N LYS A 150 -0.07 -2.60 -18.29
CA LYS A 150 -0.62 -2.57 -19.66
C LYS A 150 -1.95 -3.31 -19.79
N GLN A 151 -2.16 -4.36 -19.01
CA GLN A 151 -3.39 -5.15 -18.98
C GLN A 151 -4.46 -4.56 -18.05
N GLY A 152 -4.23 -3.38 -17.46
CA GLY A 152 -5.16 -2.77 -16.50
C GLY A 152 -5.20 -3.47 -15.13
N GLN A 153 -4.27 -4.39 -14.86
CA GLN A 153 -4.19 -5.18 -13.63
C GLN A 153 -3.44 -4.42 -12.51
N GLY A 154 -3.72 -3.11 -12.38
CA GLY A 154 -3.06 -2.26 -11.39
C GLY A 154 -3.35 -2.67 -9.95
N VAL A 155 -4.56 -3.21 -9.70
CA VAL A 155 -4.99 -3.67 -8.39
C VAL A 155 -4.26 -4.96 -7.99
N GLU A 156 -4.09 -5.90 -8.92
CA GLU A 156 -3.35 -7.14 -8.69
C GLU A 156 -1.87 -6.84 -8.42
N LEU A 157 -1.26 -5.94 -9.19
CA LEU A 157 0.11 -5.47 -8.97
C LEU A 157 0.26 -4.86 -7.56
N GLU A 158 -0.66 -3.98 -7.16
CA GLU A 158 -0.66 -3.38 -5.84
C GLU A 158 -0.74 -4.44 -4.73
N GLN A 159 -1.64 -5.42 -4.86
CA GLN A 159 -1.75 -6.51 -3.88
C GLN A 159 -0.46 -7.32 -3.75
N GLN A 160 0.23 -7.61 -4.86
CA GLN A 160 1.51 -8.32 -4.84
C GLN A 160 2.60 -7.51 -4.11
N ILE A 161 2.66 -6.20 -4.34
CA ILE A 161 3.59 -5.30 -3.65
C ILE A 161 3.29 -5.28 -2.15
N LEU A 162 2.02 -5.13 -1.77
CA LEU A 162 1.59 -5.14 -0.37
C LEU A 162 1.92 -6.47 0.31
N ALA A 163 1.71 -7.61 -0.36
CA ALA A 163 2.07 -8.92 0.17
C ALA A 163 3.59 -9.08 0.34
N ARG A 164 4.39 -8.48 -0.56
CA ARG A 164 5.86 -8.47 -0.43
C ARG A 164 6.33 -7.60 0.74
N LEU A 165 5.75 -6.40 0.90
CA LEU A 165 6.02 -5.52 2.05
C LEU A 165 5.60 -6.16 3.37
N TRP A 166 4.43 -6.81 3.41
CA TRP A 166 3.93 -7.53 4.57
C TRP A 166 4.93 -8.58 5.08
N ARG A 167 5.46 -9.41 4.17
CA ARG A 167 6.47 -10.42 4.52
C ARG A 167 7.76 -9.80 5.04
N LYS A 168 8.25 -8.72 4.42
CA LYS A 168 9.44 -8.00 4.87
C LYS A 168 9.26 -7.41 6.27
N LEU A 169 8.12 -6.78 6.53
CA LEU A 169 7.81 -6.22 7.84
C LEU A 169 7.67 -7.32 8.89
N HIS A 170 7.03 -8.44 8.56
CA HIS A 170 6.96 -9.59 9.46
C HIS A 170 8.36 -10.10 9.84
N MET A 171 9.27 -10.23 8.87
CA MET A 171 10.65 -10.61 9.15
C MET A 171 11.42 -9.57 9.97
N LEU A 172 11.13 -8.28 9.75
CA LEU A 172 11.71 -7.20 10.54
C LEU A 172 11.31 -7.29 12.02
N GLU A 173 10.03 -7.58 12.31
CA GLU A 173 9.52 -7.81 13.66
C GLU A 173 10.27 -8.97 14.34
N GLN A 174 10.37 -10.11 13.66
CA GLN A 174 11.01 -11.31 14.21
C GLN A 174 12.52 -11.12 14.46
N SER A 175 13.18 -10.32 13.63
CA SER A 175 14.63 -10.08 13.73
C SER A 175 15.00 -9.04 14.79
N HIS A 176 14.04 -8.22 15.26
CA HIS A 176 14.28 -7.15 16.24
C HIS A 176 13.26 -7.17 17.38
N PRO A 177 13.07 -8.31 18.07
CA PRO A 177 12.03 -8.45 19.08
C PRO A 177 12.24 -7.45 20.22
N PHE A 178 11.13 -6.96 20.79
CA PHE A 178 11.12 -6.02 21.92
C PHE A 178 11.87 -4.70 21.67
N THR A 179 11.81 -4.20 20.45
CA THR A 179 12.38 -2.89 20.06
C THR A 179 11.33 -2.00 19.41
N LEU A 180 11.60 -0.68 19.34
CA LEU A 180 10.80 0.25 18.55
C LEU A 180 10.67 -0.19 17.08
N THR A 181 11.70 -0.83 16.53
CA THR A 181 11.67 -1.35 15.14
C THR A 181 10.59 -2.41 14.97
N ALA A 182 10.41 -3.33 15.92
CA ALA A 182 9.32 -4.30 15.85
C ALA A 182 7.95 -3.65 16.03
N VAL A 183 7.81 -2.66 16.92
CA VAL A 183 6.56 -1.89 17.07
C VAL A 183 6.21 -1.14 15.79
N ALA A 184 7.20 -0.52 15.15
CA ALA A 184 7.02 0.15 13.87
C ALA A 184 6.63 -0.82 12.75
N ALA A 185 7.33 -1.94 12.63
CA ALA A 185 7.02 -2.96 11.63
C ALA A 185 5.59 -3.50 11.80
N TYR A 186 5.18 -3.75 13.05
CA TYR A 186 3.82 -4.14 13.39
C TYR A 186 2.80 -3.08 12.96
N ARG A 187 3.03 -1.81 13.31
CA ARG A 187 2.11 -0.72 12.96
C ARG A 187 2.00 -0.51 11.45
N LEU A 188 3.10 -0.70 10.72
CA LEU A 188 3.10 -0.64 9.26
C LEU A 188 2.31 -1.81 8.66
N ARG A 189 2.45 -3.05 9.17
CA ARG A 189 1.58 -4.17 8.75
C ARG A 189 0.12 -3.89 9.06
N TRP A 190 -0.16 -3.38 10.26
CA TRP A 190 -1.51 -2.97 10.63
C TRP A 190 -2.11 -1.98 9.61
N SER A 191 -1.29 -1.04 9.14
CA SER A 191 -1.69 -0.06 8.13
C SER A 191 -1.99 -0.68 6.76
N ILE A 192 -1.31 -1.77 6.39
CA ILE A 192 -1.62 -2.57 5.19
C ILE A 192 -2.92 -3.33 5.40
N ALA A 193 -3.10 -3.94 6.57
CA ALA A 193 -4.29 -4.69 6.95
C ALA A 193 -5.55 -3.81 6.88
N GLU A 194 -5.49 -2.64 7.50
CA GLU A 194 -6.57 -1.65 7.48
C GLU A 194 -6.91 -1.24 6.05
N TYR A 195 -5.90 -0.89 5.24
CA TYR A 195 -6.11 -0.50 3.85
C TYR A 195 -6.78 -1.61 3.02
N ARG A 196 -6.28 -2.85 3.14
CA ARG A 196 -6.82 -4.00 2.40
C ARG A 196 -8.27 -4.27 2.74
N LEU A 197 -8.63 -4.23 4.03
CA LEU A 197 -9.99 -4.52 4.47
C LEU A 197 -10.97 -3.40 4.11
N ARG A 198 -10.56 -2.13 4.19
CA ARG A 198 -11.36 -1.00 3.70
C ARG A 198 -11.66 -1.13 2.21
N TRP A 199 -10.62 -1.39 1.39
CA TRP A 199 -10.78 -1.60 -0.05
C TRP A 199 -11.69 -2.78 -0.39
N GLN A 200 -11.58 -3.90 0.34
CA GLN A 200 -12.47 -5.05 0.14
C GLN A 200 -13.93 -4.73 0.50
N ALA A 201 -14.17 -3.97 1.57
CA ALA A 201 -15.49 -3.52 1.95
C ALA A 201 -16.12 -2.60 0.88
N ASP A 202 -15.37 -1.61 0.39
CA ASP A 202 -15.83 -0.69 -0.66
C ASP A 202 -16.15 -1.44 -1.96
N ARG A 203 -15.30 -2.40 -2.36
CA ARG A 203 -15.58 -3.27 -3.50
C ARG A 203 -16.81 -4.13 -3.30
N ALA A 204 -16.98 -4.72 -2.11
CA ALA A 204 -18.16 -5.54 -1.81
C ALA A 204 -19.44 -4.71 -1.90
N GLN A 205 -19.43 -3.47 -1.43
CA GLN A 205 -20.56 -2.55 -1.53
C GLN A 205 -20.91 -2.23 -2.99
N VAL A 206 -19.93 -1.90 -3.83
CA VAL A 206 -20.15 -1.63 -5.26
C VAL A 206 -20.72 -2.85 -5.98
N HIS A 207 -20.16 -4.03 -5.73
CA HIS A 207 -20.66 -5.27 -6.32
C HIS A 207 -22.09 -5.60 -5.87
N PHE A 208 -22.41 -5.40 -4.59
CA PHE A 208 -23.76 -5.58 -4.07
C PHE A 208 -24.75 -4.63 -4.74
N SER A 209 -24.44 -3.33 -4.83
CA SER A 209 -25.28 -2.35 -5.52
C SER A 209 -25.54 -2.74 -6.98
N GLN A 210 -24.51 -3.17 -7.71
CA GLN A 210 -24.65 -3.63 -9.10
C GLN A 210 -25.52 -4.89 -9.26
N LEU A 211 -25.56 -5.76 -8.25
CA LEU A 211 -26.43 -6.95 -8.24
C LEU A 211 -27.89 -6.54 -7.96
N VAL A 212 -28.11 -5.64 -7.01
CA VAL A 212 -29.44 -5.08 -6.69
C VAL A 212 -30.00 -4.33 -7.90
N ASP A 213 -29.22 -3.47 -8.54
CA ASP A 213 -29.64 -2.70 -9.72
C ASP A 213 -30.00 -3.63 -10.88
N ARG A 214 -29.23 -4.71 -11.10
CA ARG A 214 -29.54 -5.73 -12.09
C ARG A 214 -30.83 -6.50 -11.76
N ALA A 215 -31.05 -6.84 -10.50
CA ALA A 215 -32.26 -7.54 -10.05
C ALA A 215 -33.51 -6.65 -10.21
N LEU A 216 -33.42 -5.37 -9.85
CA LEU A 216 -34.52 -4.40 -9.99
C LEU A 216 -34.81 -4.05 -11.46
N ALA A 217 -33.78 -3.91 -12.30
CA ALA A 217 -33.94 -3.71 -13.74
C ALA A 217 -34.54 -4.95 -14.45
N GLY A 218 -34.25 -6.16 -13.94
CA GLY A 218 -34.88 -7.41 -14.38
C GLY A 218 -36.35 -7.48 -13.98
N ALA A 219 -36.68 -7.14 -12.73
CA ALA A 219 -38.05 -7.13 -12.22
C ALA A 219 -38.97 -6.10 -12.92
N GLY A 220 -38.40 -4.98 -13.40
CA GLY A 220 -39.13 -3.98 -14.19
C GLY A 220 -39.51 -4.42 -15.61
N ARG A 221 -38.98 -5.53 -16.11
CA ARG A 221 -39.35 -6.09 -17.44
C ARG A 221 -40.50 -7.11 -17.37
N ASP A 222 -40.83 -7.60 -16.18
CA ASP A 222 -41.82 -8.66 -15.96
C ASP A 222 -43.22 -8.13 -15.60
N SER A 223 -43.44 -6.81 -15.67
CA SER A 223 -44.71 -6.15 -15.35
C SER A 223 -45.58 -5.81 -16.57
N ARG A 224 -45.36 -6.45 -17.72
CA ARG A 224 -46.40 -6.54 -18.76
C ARG A 224 -47.35 -7.69 -18.41
N VAL A 225 -48.30 -7.39 -17.53
CA VAL A 225 -49.49 -8.22 -17.32
C VAL A 225 -50.25 -8.23 -18.65
N ASP A 226 -50.34 -9.40 -19.28
CA ASP A 226 -51.19 -9.64 -20.43
C ASP A 226 -52.66 -9.34 -20.06
N PRO A 227 -53.41 -8.57 -20.87
CA PRO A 227 -54.83 -8.40 -20.63
C PRO A 227 -55.54 -9.74 -20.81
N VAL A 228 -56.23 -10.17 -19.74
CA VAL A 228 -57.15 -11.30 -19.75
C VAL A 228 -58.14 -11.10 -20.90
N THR A 229 -58.01 -11.93 -21.93
CA THR A 229 -59.00 -12.05 -22.99
C THR A 229 -60.05 -13.03 -22.48
N GLU A 230 -61.15 -12.52 -21.93
CA GLU A 230 -62.36 -13.31 -21.71
C GLU A 230 -62.92 -13.71 -23.08
N ALA A 231 -63.11 -15.03 -23.27
CA ALA A 231 -63.84 -15.61 -24.38
C ALA A 231 -65.20 -16.09 -23.85
N GLY A 232 -66.28 -15.65 -24.51
CA GLY A 232 -67.63 -16.23 -24.35
C GLY A 232 -68.62 -15.36 -23.60
#